data_AF-A0A271J5A5-F1
#
_entry.id   AF-A0A271J5A5-F1
#
_cell.length_a   1.000
_cell.length_b   1.000
_cell.length_c   1.000
_cell.angle_alpha   90.00
_cell.angle_beta   90.00
_cell.angle_gamma   90.00
#
_symmetry.space_group_name_H-M   'P 1'
#
loop_
_entity.id
_entity.type
_entity.pdbx_description
1 polymer ?
#
loop_
_entity_poly.entity_id
_entity_poly.type
_entity_poly.pdbx_seq_one_letter_code
_entity_poly.pdbx_strand_id
1 'polypeptide(L)'
;MVRTGRADSLEVRTRERRLMPLLVGIASYAIGALLLWRTVEGPALPLIVSFAALFPINTAVLLLINTRWKISIHMTSLAGFVGVLLFTALTVWRELPADVEAALTLATVGPLVLLVPLLMWARVRVGAHTPGQVLAGAAFGLLVPQIELWWIVYEWLDLVG
;
A
#
# COMPACT_ATOMS: atom_id res chain seq x y z
N MET A 1 13.11 -1.73 22.60
CA MET A 1 11.84 -1.20 23.17
C MET A 1 11.18 -2.22 24.09
N VAL A 2 10.79 -3.42 23.62
CA VAL A 2 10.16 -4.45 24.48
C VAL A 2 11.12 -4.96 25.58
N ARG A 3 12.34 -5.38 25.21
CA ARG A 3 13.37 -5.82 26.18
C ARG A 3 13.81 -4.71 27.15
N THR A 4 13.58 -3.45 26.80
CA THR A 4 13.94 -2.28 27.60
C THR A 4 12.75 -1.71 28.38
N GLY A 5 11.61 -2.43 28.44
CA GLY A 5 10.40 -2.01 29.16
C GLY A 5 9.67 -0.80 28.57
N ARG A 6 10.06 -0.32 27.38
CA ARG A 6 9.48 0.86 26.73
C ARG A 6 8.27 0.55 25.84
N ALA A 7 7.94 -0.73 25.65
CA ALA A 7 6.78 -1.17 24.86
C ALA A 7 6.26 -2.52 25.37
N ASP A 8 4.94 -2.66 25.44
CA ASP A 8 4.27 -3.86 25.97
C ASP A 8 4.37 -5.07 25.04
N SER A 9 4.47 -4.82 23.73
CA SER A 9 4.72 -5.87 22.74
C SER A 9 5.36 -5.27 21.49
N LEU A 10 5.88 -6.13 20.60
CA LEU A 10 6.39 -5.69 19.29
C LEU A 10 5.27 -5.09 18.42
N GLU A 11 4.03 -5.47 18.66
CA GLU A 11 2.87 -4.99 17.92
C GLU A 11 2.09 -3.94 18.69
N VAL A 12 1.62 -2.91 17.97
CA VAL A 12 0.70 -1.92 18.54
C VAL A 12 -0.71 -2.51 18.52
N ARG A 13 -1.08 -3.13 19.66
CA ARG A 13 -2.35 -3.86 19.83
C ARG A 13 -3.56 -2.94 19.98
N THR A 14 -3.40 -1.79 20.63
CA THR A 14 -4.45 -0.78 20.82
C THR A 14 -4.41 0.27 19.71
N ARG A 15 -5.57 0.64 19.19
CA ARG A 15 -5.65 1.57 18.03
C ARG A 15 -5.26 2.99 18.41
N GLU A 16 -5.46 3.37 19.67
CA GLU A 16 -5.18 4.69 20.23
C GLU A 16 -3.68 5.00 20.19
N ARG A 17 -2.85 3.98 20.35
CA ARG A 17 -1.38 4.08 20.25
C ARG A 17 -0.86 4.15 18.81
N ARG A 18 -1.73 4.01 17.80
CA ARG A 18 -1.34 4.09 16.38
C ARG A 18 -1.38 5.52 15.82
N LEU A 19 -2.01 6.47 16.52
CA LEU A 19 -2.17 7.84 16.04
C LEU A 19 -0.81 8.48 15.69
N MET A 20 0.13 8.51 16.65
CA MET A 20 1.43 9.14 16.41
C MET A 20 2.26 8.45 15.32
N PRO A 21 2.43 7.11 15.31
CA PRO A 21 3.11 6.43 14.22
C PRO A 21 2.52 6.74 12.83
N LEU A 22 1.18 6.82 12.73
CA LEU A 22 0.52 7.13 11.47
C LEU A 22 0.69 8.60 11.05
N LEU A 23 0.60 9.55 11.98
CA LEU A 23 0.85 10.96 11.71
C LEU A 23 2.28 11.20 11.24
N VAL A 24 3.26 10.57 11.89
CA VAL A 24 4.66 10.63 11.47
C VAL A 24 4.84 10.03 10.08
N GLY A 25 4.19 8.89 9.80
CA GLY A 25 4.19 8.29 8.46
C GLY A 25 3.61 9.20 7.40
N ILE A 26 2.43 9.79 7.63
CA ILE A 26 1.77 10.75 6.72
C ILE A 26 2.69 11.94 6.44
N ALA A 27 3.23 12.57 7.49
CA ALA A 27 4.14 13.70 7.34
C ALA A 27 5.40 13.32 6.56
N SER A 28 6.00 12.16 6.87
CA SER A 28 7.19 11.67 6.18
C SER A 28 6.93 11.41 4.70
N TYR A 29 5.81 10.78 4.35
CA TYR A 29 5.48 10.52 2.95
C TYR A 29 5.16 11.82 2.19
N ALA A 30 4.45 12.76 2.82
CA ALA A 30 4.13 14.05 2.21
C ALA A 30 5.40 14.89 1.97
N ILE A 31 6.31 14.93 2.93
CA ILE A 31 7.62 15.59 2.77
C ILE A 31 8.42 14.90 1.66
N GLY A 32 8.45 13.56 1.63
CA GLY A 32 9.13 12.81 0.57
C GLY A 32 8.59 13.13 -0.83
N ALA A 33 7.26 13.14 -1.00
CA ALA A 33 6.61 13.51 -2.27
C ALA A 33 6.91 14.97 -2.66
N LEU A 34 6.90 15.90 -1.70
CA LEU A 34 7.26 17.30 -1.94
C LEU A 34 8.72 17.44 -2.37
N LEU A 35 9.66 16.76 -1.69
CA LEU A 35 11.07 16.79 -2.06
C LEU A 35 11.28 16.22 -3.45
N LEU A 36 10.68 15.07 -3.78
CA LEU A 36 10.72 14.49 -5.13
C LEU A 36 10.26 15.50 -6.18
N TRP A 37 9.13 16.17 -5.95
CA TRP A 37 8.62 17.19 -6.87
C TRP A 37 9.56 18.40 -7.03
N ARG A 38 10.31 18.75 -5.98
CA ARG A 38 11.19 19.94 -5.97
C ARG A 38 12.61 19.68 -6.45
N THR A 39 13.10 18.45 -6.36
CA THR A 39 14.53 18.14 -6.58
C THR A 39 14.79 17.18 -7.72
N VAL A 40 13.76 16.53 -8.28
CA VAL A 40 13.90 15.61 -9.41
C VAL A 40 13.24 16.23 -10.63
N GLU A 41 13.87 16.05 -11.79
CA GLU A 41 13.34 16.47 -13.09
C GLU A 41 13.24 15.25 -14.01
N GLY A 42 12.33 15.32 -14.99
CA GLY A 42 12.20 14.30 -16.03
C GLY A 42 10.76 14.09 -16.48
N PRO A 43 10.56 13.46 -17.66
CA PRO A 43 9.24 13.28 -18.24
C PRO A 43 8.33 12.38 -17.40
N ALA A 44 8.91 11.47 -16.61
CA ALA A 44 8.17 10.58 -15.71
C ALA A 44 7.81 11.23 -14.35
N LEU A 45 8.27 12.46 -14.06
CA LEU A 45 8.09 13.10 -12.77
C LEU A 45 6.62 13.23 -12.34
N PRO A 46 5.67 13.68 -13.19
CA PRO A 46 4.26 13.79 -12.80
C PRO A 46 3.66 12.47 -12.33
N LEU A 47 4.01 11.36 -13.00
CA LEU A 47 3.58 10.02 -12.63
C LEU A 47 4.19 9.60 -11.28
N ILE A 48 5.51 9.75 -11.12
CA ILE A 48 6.23 9.37 -9.91
C ILE A 48 5.72 10.14 -8.69
N VAL A 49 5.52 11.46 -8.82
CA VAL A 49 5.00 12.31 -7.74
C VAL A 49 3.55 11.96 -7.41
N SER A 50 2.71 11.69 -8.42
CA SER A 50 1.32 11.28 -8.21
C SER A 50 1.24 9.94 -7.46
N PHE A 51 2.06 8.96 -7.84
CA PHE A 51 2.20 7.69 -7.11
C PHE A 51 2.70 7.90 -5.67
N ALA A 52 3.71 8.75 -5.47
CA ALA A 52 4.24 9.06 -4.14
C ALA A 52 3.18 9.72 -3.24
N ALA A 53 2.30 10.56 -3.82
CA ALA A 53 1.21 11.22 -3.11
C ALA A 53 0.11 10.25 -2.65
N LEU A 54 -0.01 9.05 -3.24
CA LEU A 54 -0.97 8.04 -2.77
C LEU A 54 -0.65 7.53 -1.38
N PHE A 55 0.62 7.45 -0.99
CA PHE A 55 1.03 6.96 0.34
C PHE A 55 0.49 7.80 1.51
N PRO A 56 0.69 9.13 1.56
CA PRO A 56 0.12 9.94 2.63
C PRO A 56 -1.41 9.98 2.57
N ILE A 57 -2.02 9.98 1.38
CA ILE A 57 -3.49 9.97 1.21
C ILE A 57 -4.08 8.68 1.79
N ASN A 58 -3.63 7.51 1.33
CA ASN A 58 -4.10 6.22 1.85
C ASN A 58 -3.84 6.06 3.34
N THR A 59 -2.68 6.52 3.83
CA THR A 59 -2.37 6.46 5.27
C THR A 59 -3.30 7.36 6.09
N ALA A 60 -3.69 8.53 5.57
CA ALA A 60 -4.68 9.40 6.19
C ALA A 60 -6.06 8.74 6.22
N VAL A 61 -6.50 8.10 5.13
CA VAL A 61 -7.76 7.34 5.11
C VAL A 61 -7.72 6.18 6.11
N LEU A 62 -6.62 5.43 6.19
CA LEU A 62 -6.43 4.38 7.19
C LEU A 62 -6.43 4.92 8.61
N LEU A 63 -5.88 6.11 8.85
CA LEU A 63 -5.95 6.77 10.15
C LEU A 63 -7.40 7.09 10.52
N LEU A 64 -8.19 7.64 9.60
CA LEU A 64 -9.61 7.92 9.80
C LEU A 64 -10.39 6.64 10.15
N ILE A 65 -10.18 5.56 9.38
CA ILE A 65 -10.76 4.24 9.68
C ILE A 65 -10.32 3.78 11.08
N ASN A 66 -9.04 3.89 11.41
CA ASN A 66 -8.46 3.46 12.68
C ASN A 66 -9.05 4.20 13.89
N THR A 67 -9.61 5.41 13.73
CA THR A 67 -10.34 6.09 14.82
C THR A 67 -11.59 5.33 15.28
N ARG A 68 -12.22 4.55 14.39
CA ARG A 68 -13.46 3.82 14.65
C ARG A 68 -13.30 2.30 14.67
N TRP A 69 -12.36 1.76 13.90
CA TRP A 69 -12.18 0.32 13.76
C TRP A 69 -10.76 -0.06 13.37
N LYS A 70 -10.20 -1.07 14.06
CA LYS A 70 -8.79 -1.48 13.93
C LYS A 70 -8.56 -2.34 12.68
N ILE A 71 -8.46 -1.71 11.51
CA ILE A 71 -8.09 -2.40 10.25
C ILE A 71 -6.65 -2.96 10.29
N SER A 72 -6.39 -4.00 9.51
CA SER A 72 -5.06 -4.60 9.40
C SER A 72 -4.18 -3.86 8.38
N ILE A 73 -3.34 -2.96 8.86
CA ILE A 73 -2.40 -2.19 8.03
C ILE A 73 -1.41 -3.11 7.30
N HIS A 74 -0.99 -4.22 7.91
CA HIS A 74 -0.14 -5.22 7.25
C HIS A 74 -0.80 -5.81 6.00
N MET A 75 -2.10 -6.13 6.09
CA MET A 75 -2.84 -6.63 4.93
C MET A 75 -3.09 -5.52 3.92
N THR A 76 -3.37 -4.30 4.37
CA THR A 76 -3.48 -3.15 3.47
C THR A 76 -2.19 -2.91 2.68
N SER A 77 -1.03 -2.95 3.34
CA SER A 77 0.26 -2.73 2.67
C SER A 77 0.60 -3.85 1.68
N LEU A 78 0.45 -5.12 2.06
CA LEU A 78 0.74 -6.24 1.15
C LEU A 78 -0.24 -6.25 -0.04
N ALA A 79 -1.54 -6.12 0.20
CA ALA A 79 -2.53 -6.12 -0.86
C ALA A 79 -2.41 -4.88 -1.75
N GLY A 80 -2.05 -3.72 -1.20
CA GLY A 80 -1.70 -2.52 -1.95
C GLY A 80 -0.52 -2.74 -2.88
N PHE A 81 0.56 -3.33 -2.37
CA PHE A 81 1.72 -3.65 -3.19
C PHE A 81 1.40 -4.65 -4.32
N VAL A 82 0.62 -5.69 -4.01
CA VAL A 82 0.08 -6.61 -5.02
C VAL A 82 -0.79 -5.88 -6.05
N GLY A 83 -1.65 -4.96 -5.59
CA GLY A 83 -2.50 -4.14 -6.45
C GLY A 83 -1.68 -3.31 -7.44
N VAL A 84 -0.68 -2.57 -6.98
CA VAL A 84 0.19 -1.78 -7.88
C VAL A 84 0.88 -2.68 -8.92
N LEU A 85 1.41 -3.83 -8.51
CA LEU A 85 2.06 -4.75 -9.46
C LEU A 85 1.07 -5.37 -10.45
N LEU A 86 -0.15 -5.69 -10.01
CA LEU A 86 -1.22 -6.12 -10.89
C LEU A 86 -1.62 -5.03 -11.88
N PHE A 87 -1.69 -3.77 -11.45
CA PHE A 87 -1.93 -2.64 -12.33
C PHE A 87 -0.86 -2.59 -13.42
N THR A 88 0.42 -2.57 -13.01
CA THR A 88 1.56 -2.54 -13.94
C THR A 88 1.56 -3.73 -14.90
N ALA A 89 1.27 -4.94 -14.42
CA ALA A 89 1.20 -6.13 -15.26
C ALA A 89 0.07 -6.06 -16.29
N LEU A 90 -1.09 -5.54 -15.90
CA LEU A 90 -2.29 -5.49 -16.75
C LEU A 90 -2.36 -4.27 -17.67
N THR A 91 -1.56 -3.24 -17.42
CA THR A 91 -1.52 -2.01 -18.23
C THR A 91 -0.16 -1.82 -18.89
N VAL A 92 0.89 -1.56 -18.11
CA VAL A 92 2.22 -1.15 -18.59
C VAL A 92 2.97 -2.29 -19.29
N TRP A 93 3.02 -3.49 -18.71
CA TRP A 93 3.80 -4.60 -19.28
C TRP A 93 3.15 -5.25 -20.48
N ARG A 94 1.89 -4.91 -20.77
CA ARG A 94 1.11 -5.52 -21.86
C ARG A 94 1.61 -5.14 -23.26
N GLU A 95 2.49 -4.14 -23.34
CA GLU A 95 3.21 -3.77 -24.56
C GLU A 95 4.50 -4.59 -24.78
N LEU A 96 4.93 -5.37 -23.78
CA LEU A 96 6.13 -6.21 -23.88
C LEU A 96 5.87 -7.50 -24.68
N PRO A 97 6.93 -8.17 -25.18
CA PRO A 97 6.80 -9.52 -25.70
C PRO A 97 6.14 -10.47 -24.69
N ALA A 98 5.24 -11.34 -25.18
CA ALA A 98 4.36 -12.14 -24.32
C ALA A 98 5.11 -13.07 -23.34
N ASP A 99 6.28 -13.58 -23.74
CA ASP A 99 7.16 -14.38 -22.89
C ASP A 99 7.79 -13.55 -21.76
N VAL A 100 8.17 -12.31 -22.06
CA VAL A 100 8.70 -11.35 -21.08
C VAL A 100 7.61 -10.89 -20.11
N GLU A 101 6.42 -10.54 -20.60
CA GLU A 101 5.25 -10.18 -19.78
C GLU A 101 4.91 -11.31 -18.79
N ALA A 102 4.82 -12.55 -19.30
CA ALA A 102 4.51 -13.71 -18.49
C ALA A 102 5.59 -13.96 -17.42
N ALA A 103 6.87 -13.87 -17.79
CA ALA A 103 7.98 -14.06 -16.88
C ALA A 103 8.01 -12.99 -15.77
N LEU A 104 7.82 -11.71 -16.12
CA LEU A 104 7.78 -10.60 -15.16
C LEU A 104 6.59 -10.72 -14.21
N THR A 105 5.40 -10.99 -14.74
CA THR A 105 4.19 -11.20 -13.94
C THR A 105 4.36 -12.36 -12.97
N LEU A 106 4.88 -13.50 -13.44
CA LEU A 106 5.11 -14.66 -12.59
C LEU A 106 6.17 -14.39 -11.51
N ALA A 107 7.26 -13.71 -11.86
CA ALA A 107 8.35 -13.42 -10.93
C ALA A 107 7.98 -12.37 -9.86
N THR A 108 7.04 -11.48 -10.14
CA THR A 108 6.69 -10.35 -9.26
C THR A 108 5.36 -10.57 -8.52
N VAL A 109 4.26 -10.74 -9.25
CA VAL A 109 2.91 -10.87 -8.69
C VAL A 109 2.72 -12.24 -8.04
N GLY A 110 3.19 -13.30 -8.69
CA GLY A 110 2.98 -14.70 -8.26
C GLY A 110 3.33 -14.97 -6.79
N PRO A 111 4.58 -14.71 -6.35
CA PRO A 111 5.00 -14.95 -4.96
C PRO A 111 4.18 -14.16 -3.93
N LEU A 112 3.77 -12.93 -4.28
CA LEU A 112 3.06 -12.05 -3.37
C LEU A 112 1.60 -12.44 -3.21
N VAL A 113 0.95 -12.92 -4.27
CA VAL A 113 -0.40 -13.48 -4.20
C VAL A 113 -0.44 -14.69 -3.25
N LEU A 114 0.61 -15.54 -3.26
CA LEU A 114 0.74 -16.64 -2.30
C LEU A 114 0.98 -16.15 -0.87
N LEU A 115 1.66 -15.00 -0.70
CA LEU A 115 1.91 -14.41 0.61
C LEU A 115 0.64 -13.81 1.24
N VAL A 116 -0.35 -13.40 0.45
CA VAL A 116 -1.61 -12.82 0.96
C VAL A 116 -2.33 -13.74 1.96
N PRO A 117 -2.73 -14.98 1.62
CA PRO A 117 -3.40 -15.87 2.57
C PRO A 117 -2.49 -16.27 3.74
N LEU A 118 -1.18 -16.40 3.52
CA LEU A 118 -0.21 -16.70 4.59
C LEU A 118 -0.13 -15.56 5.61
N LEU A 119 -0.07 -14.31 5.16
CA LEU A 119 -0.04 -13.15 6.04
C LEU A 119 -1.38 -12.98 6.76
N MET A 120 -2.51 -13.16 6.06
CA MET A 120 -3.84 -13.15 6.68
C MET A 120 -3.91 -14.16 7.83
N TRP A 121 -3.54 -15.43 7.56
CA TRP A 121 -3.49 -16.47 8.57
C TRP A 121 -2.57 -16.11 9.72
N ALA A 122 -1.36 -15.64 9.45
CA ALA A 122 -0.41 -15.26 10.48
C ALA A 122 -0.99 -14.19 11.41
N ARG A 123 -1.60 -13.12 10.86
CA ARG A 123 -2.19 -12.02 11.64
C ARG A 123 -3.35 -12.48 12.53
N VAL A 124 -4.17 -13.41 12.05
CA VAL A 124 -5.25 -14.01 12.85
C VAL A 124 -4.67 -14.97 13.91
N ARG A 125 -3.69 -15.80 13.54
CA ARG A 125 -3.10 -16.83 14.40
C ARG A 125 -2.37 -16.26 15.61
N VAL A 126 -1.63 -15.15 15.47
CA VAL A 126 -1.02 -14.45 16.62
C VAL A 126 -2.02 -13.62 17.45
N GLY A 127 -3.31 -13.61 17.07
CA GLY A 127 -4.35 -12.85 17.76
C GLY A 127 -4.20 -11.34 17.60
N ALA A 128 -3.46 -10.90 16.58
CA ALA A 128 -3.24 -9.48 16.31
C ALA A 128 -4.50 -8.82 15.72
N HIS A 129 -5.24 -9.59 14.90
CA HIS A 129 -6.41 -9.16 14.15
C HIS A 129 -7.48 -10.25 14.05
N THR A 130 -8.73 -9.84 13.83
CA THR A 130 -9.82 -10.75 13.48
C THR A 130 -9.85 -11.03 11.97
N PRO A 131 -10.52 -12.10 11.49
CA PRO A 131 -10.74 -12.35 10.07
C PRO A 131 -11.32 -11.14 9.32
N GLY A 132 -12.31 -10.46 9.90
CA GLY A 132 -12.89 -9.25 9.29
C GLY A 132 -11.87 -8.11 9.13
N GLN A 133 -10.98 -7.91 10.10
CA GLN A 133 -9.96 -6.86 10.04
C GLN A 133 -8.89 -7.13 8.98
N VAL A 134 -8.51 -8.40 8.77
CA VAL A 134 -7.54 -8.78 7.72
C VAL A 134 -8.17 -8.75 6.34
N LEU A 135 -9.43 -9.19 6.20
CA LEU A 135 -10.17 -9.13 4.93
C LEU A 135 -10.42 -7.69 4.50
N ALA A 136 -10.88 -6.83 5.41
CA ALA A 136 -11.07 -5.41 5.10
C ALA A 136 -9.75 -4.70 4.78
N GLY A 137 -8.67 -5.06 5.50
CA GLY A 137 -7.33 -4.55 5.18
C GLY A 137 -6.90 -4.91 3.76
N ALA A 138 -7.09 -6.17 3.36
CA ALA A 138 -6.77 -6.64 2.02
C ALA A 138 -7.68 -6.01 0.95
N ALA A 139 -8.98 -5.89 1.20
CA ALA A 139 -9.93 -5.25 0.28
C ALA A 139 -9.59 -3.77 0.08
N PHE A 140 -9.30 -3.04 1.16
CA PHE A 140 -8.83 -1.66 1.08
C PHE A 140 -7.56 -1.58 0.25
N GLY A 141 -6.54 -2.38 0.59
CA GLY A 141 -5.26 -2.38 -0.10
C GLY A 141 -5.38 -2.73 -1.57
N LEU A 142 -6.24 -3.67 -1.94
CA LEU A 142 -6.40 -4.05 -3.34
C LEU A 142 -7.21 -3.02 -4.13
N LEU A 143 -8.30 -2.48 -3.58
CA LEU A 143 -9.26 -1.69 -4.35
C LEU A 143 -8.97 -0.20 -4.37
N VAL A 144 -8.61 0.39 -3.23
CA VAL A 144 -8.45 1.86 -3.15
C VAL A 144 -7.27 2.34 -4.00
N PRO A 145 -6.05 1.79 -3.87
CA PRO A 145 -4.94 2.14 -4.74
C PRO A 145 -5.21 1.86 -6.22
N GLN A 146 -5.95 0.79 -6.55
CA GLN A 146 -6.29 0.50 -7.95
C GLN A 146 -7.16 1.58 -8.58
N ILE A 147 -8.18 2.05 -7.84
CA ILE A 147 -9.06 3.14 -8.29
C ILE A 147 -8.25 4.43 -8.44
N GLU A 148 -7.39 4.75 -7.46
CA GLU A 148 -6.54 5.93 -7.50
C GLU A 148 -5.57 5.88 -8.69
N LEU A 149 -4.94 4.73 -8.95
CA LEU A 149 -4.03 4.54 -10.08
C LEU A 149 -4.74 4.66 -11.42
N TRP A 150 -5.91 4.04 -11.55
CA TRP A 150 -6.73 4.17 -12.74
C TRP A 150 -7.06 5.65 -13.00
N TRP A 151 -7.53 6.36 -11.97
CA TRP A 151 -7.82 7.79 -12.10
C TRP A 151 -6.58 8.61 -12.45
N ILE A 152 -5.42 8.34 -11.83
CA ILE A 152 -4.17 9.04 -12.15
C ILE A 152 -3.78 8.86 -13.62
N VAL A 153 -3.82 7.62 -14.10
CA VAL A 153 -3.30 7.27 -15.43
C VAL A 153 -4.24 7.69 -16.55
N TYR A 154 -5.55 7.50 -16.38
CA TYR A 154 -6.52 7.69 -17.46
C TYR A 154 -7.23 9.05 -17.41
N GLU A 155 -7.33 9.70 -16.24
CA GLU A 155 -8.12 10.94 -16.10
C GLU A 155 -7.24 12.15 -15.71
N TRP A 156 -6.28 11.96 -14.79
CA TRP A 156 -5.46 13.07 -14.28
C TRP A 156 -4.29 13.41 -15.19
N LEU A 157 -3.51 12.40 -15.59
CA LEU A 157 -2.33 12.58 -16.44
C LEU A 157 -2.61 12.27 -17.91
N ASP A 158 -3.75 11.66 -18.21
CA ASP A 158 -4.17 11.29 -19.57
C ASP A 158 -3.06 10.59 -20.37
N LEU A 159 -2.44 9.57 -19.78
CA LEU A 159 -1.26 8.90 -20.35
C LEU A 159 -1.62 7.92 -21.46
N VAL A 160 -2.90 7.62 -21.66
CA VAL A 160 -3.40 6.56 -22.55
C VAL A 160 -4.56 7.07 -23.44
N GLY A 161 -4.92 8.35 -23.36
CA GLY A 161 -5.95 9.01 -24.19
C GLY A 161 -5.44 9.52 -25.53
#